data_AF-A0A7X9PH31-F1
#
_entry.id   AF-A0A7X9PH31-F1
#
_cell.length_a   1.000
_cell.length_b   1.000
_cell.length_c   1.000
_cell.angle_alpha   90.00
_cell.angle_beta   90.00
_cell.angle_gamma   90.00
#
_symmetry.space_group_name_H-M   'P 1'
#
loop_
_entity.id
_entity.type
_entity.pdbx_description
1 polymer ?
#
loop_
_entity_poly.entity_id
_entity_poly.type
_entity_poly.pdbx_seq_one_letter_code
_entity_poly.pdbx_strand_id
1 'polypeptide(L)'
;FLSLLVARAFKMNHVNPKFNGVVLTPFIAGLCDLFENTMHIYFLADLDRATPVLVAISGLATNTKWILSLSVTALAIVLIAYRIIKRRIIK
;
A
#
# COMPACT_ATOMS: atom_id res chain seq x y z
N PHE A 1 6.05 -5.37 6.90
CA PHE A 1 5.09 -6.51 6.90
C PHE A 1 4.45 -6.73 5.53
N LEU A 2 3.73 -5.75 4.96
CA LEU A 2 2.93 -5.95 3.75
C LEU A 2 3.75 -6.37 2.50
N SER A 3 4.93 -5.79 2.26
CA SER A 3 5.80 -6.18 1.13
C SER A 3 6.21 -7.65 1.20
N LEU A 4 6.51 -8.15 2.40
CA LEU A 4 6.84 -9.56 2.62
C LEU A 4 5.64 -10.47 2.37
N LEU A 5 4.43 -10.04 2.76
CA LEU A 5 3.19 -10.77 2.51
C LEU A 5 2.94 -10.94 1.00
N VAL A 6 3.14 -9.87 0.22
CA VAL A 6 3.03 -9.87 -1.25
C VAL A 6 4.10 -10.77 -1.88
N ALA A 7 5.35 -10.64 -1.46
CA ALA A 7 6.45 -11.47 -1.95
C ALA A 7 6.19 -12.96 -1.69
N ARG A 8 5.67 -13.30 -0.50
CA ARG A 8 5.24 -14.67 -0.17
C ARG A 8 4.11 -15.12 -1.08
N ALA A 9 3.08 -14.31 -1.28
CA ALA A 9 1.95 -14.62 -2.16
C ALA A 9 2.40 -14.88 -3.61
N PHE A 10 3.34 -14.07 -4.12
CA PHE A 10 3.90 -14.22 -5.47
C PHE A 10 4.70 -15.51 -5.60
N LYS A 11 5.58 -15.80 -4.63
CA LYS A 11 6.39 -17.02 -4.63
C LYS A 11 5.51 -18.27 -4.54
N MET A 12 4.47 -18.24 -3.72
CA MET A 12 3.51 -19.36 -3.56
C MET A 12 2.76 -19.70 -4.85
N ASN A 13 2.50 -18.71 -5.69
CA ASN A 13 1.73 -18.84 -6.92
C ASN A 13 2.56 -18.83 -8.21
N HIS A 14 3.90 -18.83 -8.09
CA HIS A 14 4.81 -18.77 -9.23
C HIS A 14 4.53 -17.58 -10.17
N VAL A 15 4.18 -16.42 -9.59
CA VAL A 15 3.92 -15.20 -10.35
C VAL A 15 5.17 -14.80 -11.13
N ASN A 16 4.98 -14.33 -12.38
CA ASN A 16 6.08 -13.94 -13.26
C ASN A 16 6.94 -12.83 -12.62
N PRO A 17 8.29 -12.94 -12.62
CA PRO A 17 9.20 -11.97 -12.03
C PRO A 17 9.02 -10.53 -12.53
N LYS A 18 8.46 -10.30 -13.72
CA LYS A 18 8.16 -8.96 -14.24
C LYS A 18 7.26 -8.13 -13.32
N PHE A 19 6.50 -8.78 -12.44
CA PHE A 19 5.62 -8.12 -11.48
C PHE A 19 6.30 -7.83 -10.13
N ASN A 20 7.57 -8.19 -9.93
CA ASN A 20 8.25 -8.02 -8.63
C ASN A 20 8.25 -6.56 -8.14
N GLY A 21 8.14 -5.57 -9.05
CA GLY A 21 7.98 -4.17 -8.69
C GLY A 21 6.76 -3.89 -7.78
N VAL A 22 5.71 -4.71 -7.83
CA VAL A 22 4.52 -4.58 -6.97
C VAL A 22 4.87 -4.77 -5.48
N VAL A 23 5.98 -5.44 -5.17
CA VAL A 23 6.51 -5.56 -3.79
C VAL A 23 6.97 -4.21 -3.25
N LEU A 24 7.25 -3.23 -4.11
CA LEU A 24 7.63 -1.87 -3.72
C LEU A 24 6.44 -0.98 -3.38
N THR A 25 5.22 -1.35 -3.80
CA THR A 25 4.00 -0.56 -3.56
C THR A 25 3.79 -0.16 -2.10
N PRO A 26 3.99 -1.04 -1.09
CA PRO A 26 3.86 -0.64 0.31
C PRO A 26 4.90 0.39 0.77
N PHE A 27 6.08 0.46 0.13
CA PHE A 27 7.07 1.49 0.45
C PHE A 27 6.62 2.85 -0.06
N ILE A 28 6.07 2.91 -1.29
CA ILE A 28 5.51 4.15 -1.84
C ILE A 28 4.35 4.64 -0.96
N ALA A 29 3.46 3.73 -0.53
CA ALA A 29 2.38 4.07 0.39
C ALA A 29 2.90 4.61 1.73
N GLY A 30 3.99 4.04 2.26
CA GLY A 30 4.67 4.53 3.46
C GLY A 30 5.32 5.91 3.28
N LEU A 31 5.84 6.23 2.09
CA LEU A 31 6.34 7.58 1.79
C LEU A 31 5.20 8.61 1.76
N CYS A 32 4.06 8.25 1.17
CA CYS A 32 2.86 9.08 1.21
C CYS A 32 2.36 9.29 2.65
N ASP A 33 2.43 8.26 3.50
CA ASP A 33 2.11 8.35 4.94
C ASP A 33 3.03 9.32 5.67
N LEU A 34 4.34 9.19 5.47
CA LEU A 34 5.32 10.08 6.08
C LEU A 34 5.10 11.53 5.67
N PHE A 35 4.87 11.77 4.38
CA PHE A 35 4.59 13.10 3.84
C PHE A 35 3.34 13.72 4.47
N GLU A 36 2.21 13.01 4.44
CA GLU A 36 0.95 13.48 5.04
C GLU A 36 1.11 13.76 6.53
N ASN A 37 1.70 12.84 7.30
CA ASN A 37 1.88 13.03 8.73
C ASN A 37 2.80 14.23 9.04
N THR A 38 3.79 14.48 8.19
CA THR A 38 4.63 15.69 8.29
C THR A 38 3.82 16.95 8.01
N MET A 39 2.93 16.94 7.01
CA MET A 39 2.03 18.04 6.70
C MET A 39 1.06 18.33 7.86
N HIS A 40 0.54 17.30 8.53
CA HIS A 40 -0.29 17.48 9.72
C HIS A 40 0.46 18.18 10.85
N ILE A 41 1.71 17.79 11.12
CA ILE A 41 2.55 18.49 12.11
C ILE A 41 2.83 19.93 11.68
N TYR A 42 3.09 20.14 10.39
CA TYR A 42 3.32 21.47 9.82
C TYR A 42 2.11 22.40 9.98
N PHE A 43 0.88 21.90 9.76
CA PHE A 43 -0.35 22.65 9.99
C PHE A 43 -0.68 22.84 11.47
N LEU A 44 -0.32 21.87 12.33
CA LEU A 44 -0.55 21.98 13.77
C LEU A 44 0.28 23.11 14.39
N ALA A 45 1.48 23.35 13.85
CA ALA A 45 2.34 24.44 14.32
C ALA A 45 1.71 25.83 14.08
N ASP A 46 0.88 25.97 13.04
CA ASP A 46 0.24 27.22 12.64
C ASP A 46 -0.87 26.93 11.60
N LEU A 47 -2.12 27.10 12.01
CA LEU A 47 -3.29 26.75 11.20
C LEU A 47 -3.49 27.67 10.00
N ASP A 48 -2.95 28.88 10.01
CA ASP A 48 -3.05 29.79 8.86
C ASP A 48 -2.25 29.26 7.65
N ARG A 49 -1.35 28.29 7.88
CA ARG A 49 -0.61 27.58 6.84
C ARG A 49 -1.45 26.51 6.13
N ALA A 50 -2.60 26.13 6.67
CA ALA A 50 -3.50 25.12 6.09
C ALA A 50 -4.29 25.69 4.89
N THR A 51 -3.56 26.21 3.90
CA THR A 51 -4.15 26.74 2.66
C THR A 51 -4.84 25.61 1.89
N PRO A 52 -5.90 25.92 1.11
CA PRO A 52 -6.64 24.91 0.35
C PRO A 52 -5.74 24.03 -0.55
N VAL A 53 -4.69 24.63 -1.13
CA VAL A 53 -3.72 23.92 -1.98
C VAL A 53 -2.94 22.89 -1.17
N LEU A 54 -2.40 23.28 -0.01
CA LEU A 54 -1.61 22.38 0.83
C LEU A 54 -2.47 21.28 1.43
N VAL A 55 -3.71 21.59 1.82
CA VAL A 55 -4.69 20.59 2.29
C VAL A 55 -5.02 19.60 1.17
N ALA A 56 -5.22 20.07 -0.06
CA ALA A 56 -5.46 19.19 -1.21
C ALA A 56 -4.26 18.27 -1.50
N ILE A 57 -3.03 18.78 -1.43
CA ILE A 57 -1.82 17.98 -1.61
C ILE A 57 -1.69 16.91 -0.50
N SER A 58 -1.94 17.28 0.75
CA SER A 58 -1.97 16.33 1.87
C SER A 58 -3.03 15.25 1.64
N GLY A 59 -4.24 15.66 1.23
CA GLY A 59 -5.34 14.73 0.91
C GLY A 59 -5.04 13.81 -0.27
N LEU A 60 -4.32 14.28 -1.29
CA LEU A 60 -3.84 13.42 -2.38
C LEU A 60 -2.88 12.35 -1.84
N ALA A 61 -1.92 12.73 -0.99
CA ALA A 61 -1.02 11.76 -0.36
C ALA A 61 -1.79 10.73 0.49
N THR A 62 -2.76 11.16 1.28
CA THR A 62 -3.64 10.27 2.06
C THR A 62 -4.38 9.28 1.16
N ASN A 63 -5.03 9.78 0.11
CA ASN A 63 -5.79 8.92 -0.81
C ASN A 63 -4.89 7.94 -1.56
N THR A 64 -3.74 8.40 -2.08
CA THR A 64 -2.76 7.55 -2.75
C THR A 64 -2.25 6.45 -1.80
N LYS A 65 -1.89 6.79 -0.56
CA LYS A 65 -1.48 5.81 0.47
C LYS A 65 -2.52 4.71 0.64
N TRP A 66 -3.78 5.09 0.85
CA TRP A 66 -4.85 4.14 1.11
C TRP A 66 -5.16 3.27 -0.10
N ILE A 67 -5.24 3.84 -1.30
CA ILE A 67 -5.44 3.08 -2.54
C ILE A 67 -4.33 2.04 -2.71
N LEU A 68 -3.06 2.45 -2.62
CA LEU A 68 -1.93 1.54 -2.78
C LEU A 68 -1.92 0.43 -1.72
N SER A 69 -2.16 0.78 -0.45
CA SER A 69 -2.14 -0.17 0.66
C SER A 69 -3.30 -1.16 0.59
N LEU A 70 -4.50 -0.70 0.28
CA LEU A 70 -5.69 -1.55 0.18
C LEU A 70 -5.61 -2.46 -1.05
N SER A 71 -5.24 -1.93 -2.22
CA SER A 71 -5.13 -2.73 -3.43
C SER A 71 -4.10 -3.86 -3.28
N VAL A 72 -2.93 -3.57 -2.71
CA VAL A 72 -1.88 -4.58 -2.57
C VAL A 72 -2.19 -5.59 -1.45
N THR A 73 -2.91 -5.16 -0.40
CA THR A 73 -3.41 -6.05 0.64
C THR A 73 -4.46 -7.02 0.07
N ALA A 74 -5.44 -6.51 -0.67
CA ALA A 74 -6.46 -7.33 -1.32
C ALA A 74 -5.82 -8.35 -2.28
N LEU A 75 -4.85 -7.92 -3.11
CA LEU A 75 -4.10 -8.81 -3.99
C LEU A 75 -3.41 -9.95 -3.24
N ALA A 76 -2.69 -9.62 -2.15
CA ALA A 76 -2.00 -10.62 -1.36
C ALA A 76 -2.97 -11.64 -0.74
N ILE A 77 -4.09 -11.17 -0.18
CA ILE A 77 -5.15 -12.01 0.40
C ILE A 77 -5.72 -12.96 -0.66
N VAL A 78 -6.10 -12.44 -1.83
CA VAL A 78 -6.68 -13.24 -2.93
C VAL A 78 -5.71 -14.34 -3.38
N LEU A 79 -4.44 -14.00 -3.59
CA LEU A 79 -3.43 -14.96 -4.04
C LEU A 79 -3.14 -16.04 -2.99
N ILE A 80 -3.11 -15.68 -1.71
CA ILE A 80 -2.92 -16.64 -0.62
C ILE A 80 -4.15 -17.56 -0.50
N ALA A 81 -5.35 -16.99 -0.50
CA ALA A 81 -6.61 -17.74 -0.44
C ALA A 81 -6.74 -18.71 -1.60
N TYR A 82 -6.49 -18.25 -2.83
CA TYR A 82 -6.48 -19.10 -4.03
C TYR A 82 -5.56 -20.31 -3.87
N ARG A 83 -4.33 -20.10 -3.38
CA ARG A 83 -3.37 -21.19 -3.19
C ARG A 83 -3.81 -22.18 -2.10
N ILE A 84 -4.39 -21.69 -1.01
CA ILE A 84 -4.91 -22.54 0.09
C ILE A 84 -6.07 -23.39 -0.42
N ILE A 85 -7.05 -22.79 -1.10
CA ILE A 85 -8.22 -23.49 -1.64
C ILE A 85 -7.78 -24.54 -2.66
N LYS A 86 -6.92 -24.18 -3.61
CA LYS A 86 -6.40 -25.11 -4.61
C LYS A 86 -5.69 -26.31 -3.99
N ARG A 87 -4.91 -26.11 -2.92
CA ARG A 87 -4.26 -27.21 -2.18
C ARG A 87 -5.24 -28.12 -1.44
N ARG A 88 -6.42 -27.62 -1.07
CA ARG A 88 -7.47 -28.43 -0.42
C ARG A 88 -8.28 -29.25 -1.41
N ILE A 89 -8.45 -28.78 -2.65
CA ILE A 89 -9.20 -29.48 -3.70
C ILE A 89 -8.36 -30.58 -4.38
N ILE A 90 -7.06 -30.34 -4.56
CA ILE A 90 -6.14 -31.28 -5.24
C ILE A 90 -5.61 -32.37 -4.27
N LYS A 91 -5.79 -32.19 -2.96
CA LYS A 91 -5.57 -33.24 -1.96
C LYS A 91 -6.76 -34.17 -1.94
#